data_AF-A0AA35Q085-F1
#
_entry.id   AF-A0AA35Q085-F1
#
_cell.length_a   1.000
_cell.length_b   1.000
_cell.length_c   1.000
_cell.angle_alpha   90.00
_cell.angle_beta   90.00
_cell.angle_gamma   90.00
#
_symmetry.space_group_name_H-M   'P 1'
#
loop_
_entity.id
_entity.type
_entity.pdbx_description
1 polymer ?
#
loop_
_entity_poly.entity_id
_entity_poly.type
_entity_poly.pdbx_seq_one_letter_code
_entity_poly.pdbx_strand_id
1 'polypeptide(L)'
;MKLSTVFAFAAGALAMPTSYSSEPLKNNETALVDCYIFNLTLPEFLAKREAKDPPSLNWTSDGCTTAPANPFNFDFTPGCQRHDFGYANYRKQGRFNIRGKKRVDEQLLVDLRNQCKKVSHVWSKLGCEGLAEAYFFFYRSDEFGGGHDATGHVNPGLNAMSLKAVREKKGKGKEAEEKEAKEEEEKEKEKEAKEEEAKEKEEKEKVAKEEKAKEEKAKEKEAKEKEAEEKKAKKKKAKEKKAEERKARKKEVNERWEKSWLRFWVPIIAPLK
;
A
#
# COMPACT_ATOMS: atom_id res chain seq x y z
N MET A 1 -59.67 50.33 82.16
CA MET A 1 -59.46 48.89 81.92
C MET A 1 -59.85 48.54 80.50
N LYS A 2 -58.87 48.17 79.66
CA LYS A 2 -58.91 47.09 78.64
C LYS A 2 -57.67 47.23 77.75
N LEU A 3 -56.79 46.24 77.87
CA LEU A 3 -55.62 46.00 77.02
C LEU A 3 -56.07 45.53 75.63
N SER A 4 -55.32 45.88 74.59
CA SER A 4 -55.11 45.01 73.42
C SER A 4 -53.73 45.26 72.82
N THR A 5 -52.90 44.23 72.92
CA THR A 5 -51.55 44.07 72.38
C THR A 5 -51.64 43.57 70.94
N VAL A 6 -50.87 44.14 70.00
CA VAL A 6 -50.67 43.55 68.66
C VAL A 6 -49.20 43.16 68.53
N PHE A 7 -48.97 41.86 68.37
CA PHE A 7 -47.67 41.23 68.16
C PHE A 7 -47.21 41.44 66.70
N ALA A 8 -45.99 41.94 66.53
CA ALA A 8 -45.28 41.98 65.25
C ALA A 8 -44.61 40.63 64.98
N PHE A 9 -44.90 40.00 63.85
CA PHE A 9 -44.13 38.86 63.35
C PHE A 9 -43.07 39.37 62.37
N ALA A 10 -41.80 39.36 62.80
CA ALA A 10 -40.66 39.47 61.91
C ALA A 10 -40.36 38.09 61.32
N ALA A 11 -40.57 37.93 60.00
CA ALA A 11 -40.16 36.73 59.28
C ALA A 11 -38.65 36.81 59.00
N GLY A 12 -37.86 36.07 59.76
CA GLY A 12 -36.46 35.81 59.46
C GLY A 12 -36.33 34.80 58.33
N ALA A 13 -35.91 35.25 57.14
CA ALA A 13 -35.51 34.37 56.06
C ALA A 13 -34.11 33.82 56.35
N LEU A 14 -34.02 32.54 56.73
CA LEU A 14 -32.75 31.80 56.73
C LEU A 14 -32.37 31.50 55.28
N ALA A 15 -31.41 32.25 54.73
CA ALA A 15 -30.72 31.86 53.52
C ALA A 15 -29.81 30.67 53.84
N MET A 16 -30.15 29.49 53.32
CA MET A 16 -29.25 28.34 53.36
C MET A 16 -28.12 28.53 52.35
N PRO A 17 -26.84 28.30 52.72
CA PRO A 17 -25.78 28.19 51.74
C PRO A 17 -26.00 26.88 50.96
N THR A 18 -26.35 26.99 49.67
CA THR A 18 -26.25 25.86 48.75
C THR A 18 -24.78 25.63 48.43
N SER A 19 -24.11 24.78 49.21
CA SER A 19 -22.84 24.18 48.81
C SER A 19 -23.11 23.26 47.62
N TYR A 20 -23.13 23.82 46.41
CA TYR A 20 -23.10 23.05 45.17
C TYR A 20 -21.72 22.43 45.04
N SER A 21 -21.56 21.21 45.57
CA SER A 21 -20.32 20.45 45.46
C SER A 21 -20.11 20.06 43.99
N SER A 22 -19.11 20.66 43.34
CA SER A 22 -18.70 20.40 41.95
C SER A 22 -17.90 19.10 41.77
N GLU A 23 -17.81 18.29 42.82
CA GLU A 23 -16.97 17.09 42.91
C GLU A 23 -17.37 15.92 41.97
N PRO A 24 -18.66 15.62 41.66
CA PRO A 24 -18.98 14.43 40.87
C PRO A 24 -18.65 14.56 39.37
N LEU A 25 -18.74 15.75 38.78
CA LEU A 25 -18.41 15.97 37.36
C LEU A 25 -16.89 15.90 37.10
N LYS A 26 -16.07 16.38 38.04
CA LYS A 26 -14.62 16.48 37.88
C LYS A 26 -13.93 15.12 37.84
N ASN A 27 -14.42 14.15 38.62
CA ASN A 27 -13.93 12.77 38.60
C ASN A 27 -14.31 12.06 37.29
N ASN A 28 -15.49 12.36 36.73
CA ASN A 28 -15.93 11.80 35.46
C ASN A 28 -15.11 12.35 34.28
N GLU A 29 -14.86 13.67 34.24
CA GLU A 29 -14.01 14.28 33.20
C GLU A 29 -12.56 13.79 33.23
N THR A 30 -12.03 13.52 34.43
CA THR A 30 -10.67 12.95 34.58
C THR A 30 -10.59 11.56 33.92
N ALA A 31 -11.56 10.68 34.22
CA ALA A 31 -11.65 9.37 33.60
C ALA A 31 -11.91 9.45 32.08
N LEU A 32 -12.73 10.41 31.65
CA LEU A 32 -13.03 10.62 30.23
C LEU A 32 -11.80 11.04 29.44
N VAL A 33 -10.99 11.96 29.97
CA VAL A 33 -9.73 12.38 29.35
C VAL A 33 -8.78 11.21 29.21
N ASP A 34 -8.66 10.37 30.24
CA ASP A 34 -7.81 9.18 30.17
C ASP A 34 -8.35 8.15 29.16
N CYS A 35 -9.67 7.98 29.07
CA CYS A 35 -10.30 7.15 28.04
C CYS A 35 -9.96 7.66 26.63
N TYR A 36 -10.07 8.97 26.39
CA TYR A 36 -9.81 9.57 25.08
C TYR A 36 -8.35 9.46 24.65
N ILE A 37 -7.41 9.54 25.60
CA ILE A 37 -5.98 9.45 25.32
C ILE A 37 -5.57 7.98 25.12
N PHE A 38 -5.94 7.09 26.04
CA PHE A 38 -5.32 5.76 26.14
C PHE A 38 -6.19 4.62 25.63
N ASN A 39 -7.51 4.82 25.50
CA ASN A 39 -8.44 3.74 25.17
C ASN A 39 -9.11 3.91 23.80
N LEU A 40 -9.24 5.14 23.30
CA LEU A 40 -9.71 5.36 21.94
C LEU A 40 -8.62 5.09 20.91
N THR A 41 -9.03 4.57 19.76
CA THR A 41 -8.22 4.64 18.55
C THR A 41 -8.05 6.09 18.11
N LEU A 42 -6.98 6.39 17.38
CA LEU A 42 -6.72 7.75 16.93
C LEU A 42 -7.88 8.34 16.10
N PRO A 43 -8.50 7.60 15.15
CA PRO A 43 -9.69 8.11 14.44
C PRO A 43 -10.89 8.42 15.35
N GLU A 44 -11.15 7.59 16.36
CA GLU A 44 -12.25 7.85 17.32
C GLU A 44 -11.98 9.10 18.16
N PHE A 45 -10.72 9.31 18.59
CA PHE A 45 -10.33 10.54 19.26
C PHE A 45 -10.55 11.77 18.36
N LEU A 46 -10.16 11.69 17.08
CA LEU A 46 -10.36 12.80 16.15
C LEU A 46 -11.84 13.13 15.93
N ALA A 47 -12.71 12.12 15.89
CA ALA A 47 -14.15 12.33 15.84
C ALA A 47 -14.65 13.11 17.08
N LYS A 48 -14.14 12.77 18.27
CA LYS A 48 -14.45 13.51 19.51
C LYS A 48 -13.92 14.94 19.51
N ARG A 49 -12.71 15.13 18.98
CA ARG A 49 -12.08 16.45 18.82
C ARG A 49 -12.87 17.34 17.87
N GLU A 50 -13.25 16.83 16.71
CA GLU A 50 -14.03 17.57 15.72
C GLU A 50 -15.39 17.99 16.27
N ALA A 51 -16.05 17.08 16.99
CA ALA A 51 -17.31 17.36 17.69
C ALA A 51 -17.13 18.26 18.94
N LYS A 52 -15.89 18.45 19.41
CA LYS A 52 -15.56 19.06 20.72
C LYS A 52 -16.43 18.47 21.84
N ASP A 53 -16.52 17.14 21.89
CA ASP A 53 -17.46 16.42 22.75
C ASP A 53 -16.75 15.69 23.91
N PRO A 54 -16.91 16.13 25.19
CA PRO A 54 -17.77 17.23 25.63
C PRO A 54 -17.06 18.60 25.51
N PRO A 55 -17.82 19.70 25.39
CA PRO A 55 -17.26 21.04 25.21
C PRO A 55 -16.57 21.58 26.46
N SER A 56 -16.76 20.92 27.61
CA SER A 56 -16.10 21.27 28.86
C SER A 56 -14.60 20.95 28.88
N LEU A 57 -14.13 20.05 28.00
CA LEU A 57 -12.71 19.72 27.91
C LEU A 57 -11.92 20.76 27.11
N ASN A 58 -10.62 20.81 27.36
CA ASN A 58 -9.71 21.68 26.61
C ASN A 58 -9.33 21.01 25.29
N TRP A 59 -9.83 21.56 24.19
CA TRP A 59 -9.57 21.09 22.82
C TRP A 59 -8.56 21.96 22.05
N THR A 60 -7.94 22.94 22.72
CA THR A 60 -6.91 23.80 22.11
C THR A 60 -5.68 22.99 21.75
N SER A 61 -5.14 23.23 20.56
CA SER A 61 -3.98 22.52 20.04
C SER A 61 -3.41 23.27 18.85
N ASP A 62 -2.10 23.44 18.85
CA ASP A 62 -1.29 24.02 17.78
C ASP A 62 -0.65 22.92 16.91
N GLY A 63 -0.82 21.65 17.29
CA GLY A 63 -0.38 20.50 16.52
C GLY A 63 1.12 20.29 16.71
N CYS A 64 1.84 20.04 15.63
CA CYS A 64 3.28 19.73 15.71
C CYS A 64 4.17 20.98 15.59
N THR A 65 3.68 22.18 15.92
CA THR A 65 4.38 23.44 15.61
C THR A 65 5.71 23.60 16.35
N THR A 66 5.80 23.06 17.56
CA THR A 66 7.02 23.07 18.38
C THR A 66 7.91 21.85 18.15
N ALA A 67 7.46 20.88 17.35
CA ALA A 67 8.17 19.63 17.12
C ALA A 67 9.39 19.82 16.19
N PRO A 68 10.33 18.84 16.17
CA PRO A 68 11.40 18.82 15.17
C PRO A 68 10.88 18.91 13.73
N ALA A 69 11.71 19.41 12.83
CA ALA A 69 11.34 19.53 11.42
C ALA A 69 10.92 18.18 10.82
N ASN A 70 9.88 18.20 9.98
CA ASN A 70 9.36 17.04 9.25
C ASN A 70 9.62 17.20 7.75
N PRO A 71 10.85 16.96 7.27
CA PRO A 71 11.23 17.21 5.88
C PRO A 71 10.51 16.29 4.88
N PHE A 72 9.94 15.18 5.35
CA PHE A 72 9.23 14.19 4.54
C PHE A 72 7.70 14.35 4.58
N ASN A 73 7.21 15.36 5.29
CA ASN A 73 5.79 15.72 5.38
C ASN A 73 4.87 14.56 5.81
N PHE A 74 5.32 13.71 6.74
CA PHE A 74 4.48 12.68 7.34
C PHE A 74 3.32 13.31 8.12
N ASP A 75 2.12 12.74 8.05
CA ASP A 75 0.94 13.29 8.72
C ASP A 75 0.92 12.97 10.23
N PHE A 76 1.76 13.68 10.99
CA PHE A 76 1.86 13.57 12.44
C PHE A 76 0.89 14.46 13.21
N THR A 77 0.21 15.36 12.50
CA THR A 77 -0.75 16.30 13.09
C THR A 77 -1.77 15.60 13.98
N PRO A 78 -2.43 14.49 13.58
CA PRO A 78 -3.42 13.87 14.46
C PRO A 78 -2.84 13.32 15.77
N GLY A 79 -1.59 12.83 15.78
CA GLY A 79 -0.91 12.37 16.99
C GLY A 79 -0.56 13.54 17.91
N CYS A 80 0.01 14.61 17.35
CA CYS A 80 0.30 15.85 18.10
C CYS A 80 -0.98 16.46 18.69
N GLN A 81 -2.09 16.44 17.95
CA GLN A 81 -3.39 16.90 18.41
C GLN A 81 -3.90 16.15 19.65
N ARG A 82 -3.63 14.85 19.76
CA ARG A 82 -3.97 14.05 20.95
C ARG A 82 -3.03 14.29 22.12
N HIS A 83 -1.74 14.51 21.82
CA HIS A 83 -0.74 14.89 22.81
C HIS A 83 -1.07 16.24 23.47
N ASP A 84 -1.39 17.26 22.66
CA ASP A 84 -1.83 18.58 23.11
C ASP A 84 -3.07 18.48 24.01
N PHE A 85 -4.05 17.68 23.61
CA PHE A 85 -5.25 17.43 24.41
C PHE A 85 -4.91 16.86 25.78
N GLY A 86 -4.01 15.87 25.84
CA GLY A 86 -3.57 15.30 27.12
C GLY A 86 -2.86 16.32 28.00
N TYR A 87 -1.92 17.07 27.42
CA TYR A 87 -1.18 18.14 28.09
C TYR A 87 -2.11 19.23 28.65
N ALA A 88 -3.00 19.75 27.83
CA ALA A 88 -3.91 20.83 28.19
C ALA A 88 -4.90 20.41 29.28
N ASN A 89 -5.48 19.20 29.19
CA ASN A 89 -6.44 18.72 30.18
C ASN A 89 -5.79 18.27 31.47
N TYR A 90 -4.62 17.63 31.44
CA TYR A 90 -3.90 17.28 32.67
C TYR A 90 -3.50 18.53 33.47
N ARG A 91 -3.09 19.61 32.79
CA ARG A 91 -2.82 20.90 33.41
C ARG A 91 -4.09 21.51 34.01
N LYS A 92 -5.18 21.57 33.24
CA LYS A 92 -6.49 22.05 33.71
C LYS A 92 -7.00 21.28 34.93
N GLN A 93 -6.74 19.98 34.98
CA GLN A 93 -7.13 19.08 36.06
C GLN A 93 -6.17 19.11 37.26
N GLY A 94 -5.07 19.86 37.22
CA GLY A 94 -4.11 19.96 38.31
C GLY A 94 -3.32 18.66 38.56
N ARG A 95 -3.24 17.78 37.56
CA ARG A 95 -2.59 16.46 37.66
C ARG A 95 -1.46 16.26 36.65
N PHE A 96 -0.97 17.34 36.07
CA PHE A 96 0.21 17.33 35.21
C PHE A 96 1.47 17.13 36.07
N ASN A 97 1.82 15.87 36.30
CA ASN A 97 3.02 15.43 37.00
C ASN A 97 3.91 14.60 36.08
N ILE A 98 5.16 14.33 36.50
CA ILE A 98 6.14 13.61 35.66
C ILE A 98 5.61 12.26 35.16
N ARG A 99 4.82 11.53 35.97
CA ARG A 99 4.23 10.25 35.55
C ARG A 99 3.13 10.46 34.50
N GLY A 100 2.26 11.46 34.70
CA GLY A 100 1.22 11.82 33.75
C GLY A 100 1.79 12.28 32.41
N LYS A 101 2.76 13.20 32.45
CA LYS A 101 3.53 13.66 31.29
C LYS A 101 4.11 12.47 30.52
N LYS A 102 4.85 11.60 31.23
CA LYS A 102 5.44 10.38 30.64
C LYS A 102 4.41 9.52 29.90
N ARG A 103 3.23 9.30 30.48
CA ARG A 103 2.18 8.50 29.84
C ARG A 103 1.66 9.16 28.58
N VAL A 104 1.42 10.46 28.59
CA VAL A 104 0.97 11.22 27.41
C VAL A 104 2.04 11.20 26.31
N ASP A 105 3.31 11.37 26.67
CA ASP A 105 4.45 11.27 25.73
C ASP A 105 4.55 9.86 25.12
N GLU A 106 4.41 8.80 25.93
CA GLU A 106 4.42 7.42 25.43
C GLU A 106 3.25 7.14 24.49
N GLN A 107 2.07 7.73 24.74
CA GLN A 107 0.93 7.59 23.85
C GLN A 107 1.14 8.30 22.51
N LEU A 108 1.82 9.45 22.50
CA LEU A 108 2.22 10.13 21.26
C LEU A 108 3.06 9.20 20.38
N LEU A 109 4.07 8.52 20.94
CA LEU A 109 4.89 7.59 20.16
C LEU A 109 4.06 6.46 19.54
N VAL A 110 3.07 5.94 20.28
CA VAL A 110 2.13 4.92 19.78
C VAL A 110 1.32 5.46 18.60
N ASP A 111 0.83 6.69 18.67
CA ASP A 111 0.09 7.32 17.57
C ASP A 111 0.92 7.50 16.32
N LEU A 112 2.10 8.11 16.46
CA LEU A 112 2.96 8.39 15.33
C LEU A 112 3.39 7.09 14.63
N ARG A 113 3.75 6.05 15.41
CA ARG A 113 4.05 4.73 14.83
C ARG A 113 2.84 4.09 14.15
N ASN A 114 1.64 4.23 14.70
CA ASN A 114 0.42 3.74 14.06
C ASN A 114 0.12 4.47 12.74
N GLN A 115 0.43 5.76 12.65
CA GLN A 115 0.34 6.51 11.39
C GLN A 115 1.38 6.03 10.38
N CYS A 116 2.60 5.72 10.83
CA CYS A 116 3.66 5.17 9.96
C CYS A 116 3.29 3.83 9.32
N LYS A 117 2.42 3.02 9.96
CA LYS A 117 1.91 1.78 9.34
C LYS A 117 1.16 2.01 8.03
N LYS A 118 0.67 3.23 7.76
CA LYS A 118 -0.02 3.60 6.52
C LYS A 118 0.95 3.96 5.38
N VAL A 119 2.25 4.09 5.68
CA VAL A 119 3.29 4.38 4.69
C VAL A 119 3.66 3.07 3.99
N SER A 120 3.47 3.03 2.67
CA SER A 120 3.63 1.79 1.88
C SER A 120 5.09 1.46 1.55
N HIS A 121 5.91 2.48 1.29
CA HIS A 121 7.31 2.29 0.90
C HIS A 121 8.18 2.03 2.13
N VAL A 122 8.93 0.93 2.13
CA VAL A 122 9.69 0.43 3.30
C VAL A 122 10.66 1.48 3.85
N TRP A 123 11.45 2.12 2.99
CA TRP A 123 12.40 3.16 3.42
C TRP A 123 11.71 4.40 3.98
N SER A 124 10.55 4.76 3.44
CA SER A 124 9.75 5.89 3.93
C SER A 124 9.10 5.54 5.27
N LYS A 125 8.67 4.28 5.45
CA LYS A 125 8.14 3.78 6.72
C LYS A 125 9.22 3.79 7.80
N LEU A 126 10.42 3.32 7.50
CA LEU A 126 11.57 3.39 8.41
C LEU A 126 11.92 4.83 8.78
N GLY A 127 11.94 5.74 7.80
CA GLY A 127 12.12 7.18 8.04
C GLY A 127 11.01 7.79 8.90
N CYS A 128 9.77 7.37 8.69
CA CYS A 128 8.62 7.79 9.51
C CYS A 128 8.77 7.32 10.96
N GLU A 129 9.09 6.05 11.18
CA GLU A 129 9.26 5.50 12.52
C GLU A 129 10.45 6.14 13.26
N GLY A 130 11.55 6.42 12.55
CA GLY A 130 12.68 7.18 13.09
C GLY A 130 12.32 8.61 13.48
N LEU A 131 11.53 9.30 12.65
CA LEU A 131 11.05 10.66 12.98
C LEU A 131 10.06 10.63 14.15
N ALA A 132 9.19 9.61 14.23
CA ALA A 132 8.27 9.42 15.36
C ALA A 132 9.02 9.29 16.69
N GLU A 133 10.14 8.57 16.72
CA GLU A 133 11.01 8.51 17.89
C GLU A 133 11.64 9.87 18.21
N ALA A 134 12.11 10.61 17.20
CA ALA A 134 12.67 11.94 17.42
C ALA A 134 11.65 12.90 18.06
N TYR A 135 10.39 12.86 17.61
CA TYR A 135 9.29 13.60 18.21
C TYR A 135 9.08 13.20 19.67
N PHE A 136 8.99 11.90 19.95
CA PHE A 136 8.87 11.39 21.31
C PHE A 136 10.01 11.85 22.22
N PHE A 137 11.26 11.73 21.78
CA PHE A 137 12.43 12.15 22.55
C PHE A 137 12.45 13.66 22.78
N PHE A 138 12.04 14.45 21.79
CA PHE A 138 11.90 15.89 21.92
C PHE A 138 10.92 16.23 23.06
N TYR A 139 9.68 15.77 22.99
CA TYR A 139 8.66 16.06 24.03
C TYR A 139 9.01 15.46 25.38
N ARG A 140 9.69 14.31 25.42
CA ARG A 140 10.13 13.66 26.66
C ARG A 140 11.26 14.41 27.36
N SER A 141 12.12 15.12 26.62
CA SER A 141 13.24 15.86 27.19
C SER A 141 12.77 17.06 28.01
N ASP A 142 13.32 17.21 29.21
CA ASP A 142 13.10 18.38 30.09
C ASP A 142 13.96 19.59 29.67
N GLU A 143 14.66 19.53 28.54
CA GLU A 143 15.46 20.63 28.01
C GLU A 143 14.88 21.21 26.71
N PHE A 144 14.27 20.35 25.89
CA PHE A 144 13.79 20.72 24.56
C PHE A 144 12.26 20.66 24.45
N GLY A 145 11.64 19.72 25.16
CA GLY A 145 10.21 19.44 25.06
C GLY A 145 9.36 20.31 25.96
N GLY A 146 8.13 20.61 25.53
CA GLY A 146 7.14 21.20 26.41
C GLY A 146 6.86 20.30 27.64
N GLY A 147 6.60 20.91 28.79
CA GLY A 147 6.23 20.19 30.02
C GLY A 147 7.15 20.36 31.22
N HIS A 148 8.05 21.36 31.22
CA HIS A 148 8.87 21.74 32.39
C HIS A 148 8.04 22.09 33.64
N ASP A 149 6.76 22.39 33.45
CA ASP A 149 5.77 22.65 34.49
C ASP A 149 5.20 21.37 35.14
N ALA A 150 5.61 20.17 34.69
CA ALA A 150 5.18 18.91 35.27
C ALA A 150 5.68 18.76 36.72
N THR A 151 4.74 18.64 37.65
CA THR A 151 5.00 18.56 39.09
C THR A 151 5.56 17.20 39.55
N GLY A 152 6.30 17.20 40.67
CA GLY A 152 6.78 16.01 41.37
C GLY A 152 8.27 15.74 41.20
N HIS A 153 8.98 15.44 42.31
CA HIS A 153 10.40 15.07 42.27
C HIS A 153 10.57 13.66 41.67
N VAL A 154 11.42 13.55 40.65
CA VAL A 154 12.01 12.27 40.26
C VAL A 154 12.89 11.80 41.41
N ASN A 155 12.60 10.62 41.97
CA ASN A 155 13.51 9.96 42.89
C ASN A 155 14.70 9.43 42.06
N PRO A 156 15.93 9.99 42.15
CA PRO A 156 17.01 9.68 41.21
C PRO A 156 17.41 8.19 41.23
N GLY A 157 17.22 7.52 42.37
CA GLY A 157 17.56 6.11 42.57
C GLY A 157 16.68 5.12 41.81
N LEU A 158 15.42 5.44 41.52
CA LEU A 158 14.54 4.56 40.75
C LEU A 158 14.87 4.59 39.25
N ASN A 159 15.40 5.72 38.76
CA ASN A 159 15.78 5.88 37.36
C ASN A 159 17.12 5.21 37.03
N ALA A 160 18.07 5.09 37.95
CA ALA A 160 19.34 4.41 37.66
C ALA A 160 19.17 2.89 37.48
N MET A 161 18.34 2.24 38.31
CA MET A 161 17.99 0.81 38.14
C MET A 161 17.04 0.60 36.95
N SER A 162 16.09 1.50 36.72
CA SER A 162 15.17 1.42 35.57
C SER A 162 15.86 1.75 34.23
N LEU A 163 16.78 2.71 34.16
CA LEU A 163 17.59 2.99 32.96
C LEU A 163 18.57 1.86 32.68
N LYS A 164 19.17 1.22 33.69
CA LYS A 164 19.97 0.00 33.48
C LYS A 164 19.11 -1.15 32.97
N ALA A 165 17.96 -1.41 33.58
CA ALA A 165 17.04 -2.46 33.15
C ALA A 165 16.40 -2.18 31.77
N VAL A 166 16.11 -0.91 31.45
CA VAL A 166 15.65 -0.46 30.13
C VAL A 166 16.79 -0.50 29.13
N ARG A 167 18.04 -0.20 29.49
CA ARG A 167 19.20 -0.32 28.60
C ARG A 167 19.59 -1.78 28.35
N GLU A 168 19.43 -2.67 29.32
CA GLU A 168 19.56 -4.13 29.14
C GLU A 168 18.41 -4.71 28.33
N LYS A 169 17.16 -4.27 28.55
CA LYS A 169 16.01 -4.64 27.70
C LYS A 169 16.09 -4.03 26.30
N LYS A 170 16.65 -2.83 26.13
CA LYS A 170 16.86 -2.17 24.83
C LYS A 170 18.08 -2.72 24.10
N GLY A 171 19.08 -3.25 24.82
CA GLY A 171 20.19 -4.02 24.24
C GLY A 171 19.74 -5.39 23.76
N LYS A 172 19.01 -6.15 24.58
CA LYS A 172 18.39 -7.43 24.18
C LYS A 172 17.30 -7.26 23.13
N GLY A 173 16.53 -6.16 23.21
CA GLY A 173 15.52 -5.77 22.23
C GLY A 173 16.14 -5.34 20.91
N LYS A 174 17.21 -4.52 20.91
CA LYS A 174 17.94 -4.18 19.68
C LYS A 174 18.65 -5.38 19.06
N GLU A 175 19.23 -6.29 19.85
CA GLU A 175 19.82 -7.52 19.29
C GLU A 175 18.75 -8.46 18.73
N ALA A 176 17.57 -8.55 19.35
CA ALA A 176 16.45 -9.33 18.83
C ALA A 176 15.84 -8.68 17.59
N GLU A 177 15.64 -7.37 17.60
CA GLU A 177 15.08 -6.57 16.49
C GLU A 177 16.06 -6.46 15.32
N GLU A 178 17.37 -6.38 15.57
CA GLU A 178 18.40 -6.44 14.51
C GLU A 178 18.53 -7.86 13.93
N LYS A 179 18.33 -8.90 14.74
CA LYS A 179 18.28 -10.29 14.24
C LYS A 179 17.00 -10.55 13.45
N GLU A 180 15.85 -10.09 13.93
CA GLU A 180 14.59 -10.17 13.20
C GLU A 180 14.64 -9.35 11.92
N ALA A 181 15.20 -8.14 11.93
CA ALA A 181 15.40 -7.33 10.73
C ALA A 181 16.39 -7.97 9.73
N LYS A 182 17.47 -8.59 10.21
CA LYS A 182 18.40 -9.35 9.34
C LYS A 182 17.77 -10.62 8.77
N GLU A 183 16.94 -11.31 9.56
CA GLU A 183 16.22 -12.51 9.11
C GLU A 183 15.08 -12.14 8.13
N GLU A 184 14.40 -11.01 8.33
CA GLU A 184 13.44 -10.46 7.37
C GLU A 184 14.12 -9.97 6.09
N GLU A 185 15.28 -9.30 6.19
CA GLU A 185 16.08 -8.87 5.03
C GLU A 185 16.61 -10.09 4.25
N GLU A 186 17.02 -11.16 4.93
CA GLU A 186 17.45 -12.41 4.28
C GLU A 186 16.27 -13.14 3.62
N LYS A 187 15.09 -13.16 4.25
CA LYS A 187 13.85 -13.69 3.66
C LYS A 187 13.36 -12.86 2.47
N GLU A 188 13.52 -11.54 2.52
CA GLU A 188 13.17 -10.64 1.41
C GLU A 188 14.13 -10.84 0.23
N LYS A 189 15.44 -10.93 0.48
CA LYS A 189 16.43 -11.29 -0.55
C LYS A 189 16.21 -12.67 -1.15
N GLU A 190 15.84 -13.66 -0.34
CA GLU A 190 15.50 -15.00 -0.84
C GLU A 190 14.22 -14.98 -1.69
N LYS A 191 13.23 -14.15 -1.32
CA LYS A 191 11.99 -13.98 -2.07
C LYS A 191 12.23 -13.25 -3.38
N GLU A 192 13.04 -12.19 -3.40
CA GLU A 192 13.45 -11.47 -4.61
C GLU A 192 14.25 -12.38 -5.55
N ALA A 193 15.20 -13.17 -5.02
CA ALA A 193 15.96 -14.15 -5.80
C ALA A 193 15.04 -15.22 -6.43
N LYS A 194 14.05 -15.72 -5.67
CA LYS A 194 13.05 -16.67 -6.19
C LYS A 194 12.12 -16.06 -7.24
N GLU A 195 11.78 -14.78 -7.10
CA GLU A 195 10.96 -14.06 -8.07
C GLU A 195 11.74 -13.78 -9.37
N GLU A 196 13.01 -13.41 -9.29
CA GLU A 196 13.91 -13.27 -10.44
C GLU A 196 14.11 -14.62 -11.16
N GLU A 197 14.35 -15.71 -10.43
CA GLU A 197 14.49 -17.04 -11.02
C GLU A 197 13.17 -17.52 -11.68
N ALA A 198 12.02 -17.16 -11.11
CA ALA A 198 10.71 -17.43 -11.71
C ALA A 198 10.49 -16.62 -13.00
N LYS A 199 10.86 -15.33 -13.01
CA LYS A 199 10.79 -14.46 -14.20
C LYS A 199 11.71 -14.97 -15.32
N GLU A 200 12.93 -15.38 -14.99
CA GLU A 200 13.88 -15.93 -15.95
C GLU A 200 13.37 -17.25 -16.55
N LYS A 201 12.74 -18.12 -15.74
CA LYS A 201 12.09 -19.35 -16.22
C LYS A 201 10.91 -19.07 -17.15
N GLU A 202 10.07 -18.10 -16.81
CA GLU A 202 8.92 -17.71 -17.63
C GLU A 202 9.38 -17.10 -18.97
N GLU A 203 10.44 -16.29 -18.96
CA GLU A 203 11.03 -15.71 -20.17
C GLU A 203 11.64 -16.81 -21.06
N LYS A 204 12.41 -17.75 -20.49
CA LYS A 204 12.96 -18.91 -21.22
C LYS A 204 11.85 -19.76 -21.84
N GLU A 205 10.73 -19.97 -21.13
CA GLU A 205 9.58 -20.71 -21.68
C GLU A 205 8.91 -19.95 -22.84
N LYS A 206 8.78 -18.63 -22.75
CA LYS A 206 8.24 -17.79 -23.83
C LYS A 206 9.13 -17.84 -25.08
N VAL A 207 10.44 -17.70 -24.90
CA VAL A 207 11.42 -17.80 -26.01
C VAL A 207 11.36 -19.18 -26.67
N ALA A 208 11.32 -20.26 -25.88
CA ALA A 208 11.22 -21.62 -26.40
C ALA A 208 9.91 -21.88 -27.17
N LYS A 209 8.78 -21.32 -26.70
CA LYS A 209 7.49 -21.39 -27.42
C LYS A 209 7.52 -20.61 -28.73
N GLU A 210 8.16 -19.44 -28.75
CA GLU A 210 8.29 -18.62 -29.95
C GLU A 210 9.17 -19.30 -31.02
N GLU A 211 10.29 -19.91 -30.62
CA GLU A 211 11.15 -20.67 -31.54
C GLU A 211 10.42 -21.87 -32.16
N LYS A 212 9.71 -22.66 -31.35
CA LYS A 212 8.89 -23.78 -31.86
C LYS A 212 7.83 -23.31 -32.85
N ALA A 213 7.16 -22.20 -32.56
CA ALA A 213 6.17 -21.63 -33.48
C ALA A 213 6.80 -21.12 -34.79
N LYS A 214 8.02 -20.59 -34.75
CA LYS A 214 8.78 -20.19 -35.96
C LYS A 214 9.18 -21.40 -36.79
N GLU A 215 9.61 -22.49 -36.16
CA GLU A 215 9.99 -23.73 -36.84
C GLU A 215 8.78 -24.38 -37.54
N GLU A 216 7.63 -24.45 -36.87
CA GLU A 216 6.40 -24.98 -37.47
C GLU A 216 5.95 -24.16 -38.68
N LYS A 217 5.99 -22.82 -38.57
CA LYS A 217 5.66 -21.92 -39.70
C LYS A 217 6.63 -22.11 -40.87
N ALA A 218 7.91 -22.34 -40.60
CA ALA A 218 8.90 -22.62 -41.64
C ALA A 218 8.61 -23.94 -42.37
N LYS A 219 8.30 -25.01 -41.61
CA LYS A 219 7.92 -26.32 -42.17
C LYS A 219 6.64 -26.26 -43.00
N GLU A 220 5.63 -25.51 -42.54
CA GLU A 220 4.39 -25.32 -43.31
C GLU A 220 4.64 -24.56 -44.62
N LYS A 221 5.48 -23.52 -44.59
CA LYS A 221 5.87 -22.77 -45.79
C LYS A 221 6.60 -23.66 -46.80
N GLU A 222 7.55 -24.47 -46.34
CA GLU A 222 8.31 -25.39 -47.20
C GLU A 222 7.38 -26.46 -47.81
N ALA A 223 6.42 -26.99 -47.05
CA ALA A 223 5.43 -27.94 -47.55
C ALA A 223 4.55 -27.33 -48.64
N LYS A 224 4.07 -26.09 -48.45
CA LYS A 224 3.27 -25.37 -49.46
C LYS A 224 4.05 -25.09 -50.73
N GLU A 225 5.35 -24.79 -50.61
CA GLU A 225 6.22 -24.56 -51.76
C GLU A 225 6.42 -25.85 -52.58
N LYS A 226 6.72 -26.97 -51.92
CA LYS A 226 6.83 -28.29 -52.57
C LYS A 226 5.53 -28.70 -53.28
N GLU A 227 4.38 -28.49 -52.65
CA GLU A 227 3.08 -28.78 -53.26
C GLU A 227 2.82 -27.89 -54.49
N ALA A 228 3.20 -26.61 -54.43
CA ALA A 228 3.09 -25.70 -55.56
C ALA A 228 4.00 -26.10 -56.73
N GLU A 229 5.23 -26.56 -56.45
CA GLU A 229 6.14 -27.07 -57.47
C GLU A 229 5.63 -28.36 -58.11
N GLU A 230 5.10 -29.29 -57.32
CA GLU A 230 4.52 -30.54 -57.84
C GLU A 230 3.32 -30.24 -58.77
N LYS A 231 2.44 -29.31 -58.37
CA LYS A 231 1.33 -28.85 -59.21
C LYS A 231 1.82 -28.21 -60.52
N LYS A 232 2.88 -27.40 -60.47
CA LYS A 232 3.50 -26.80 -61.67
C LYS A 232 4.06 -27.89 -62.59
N ALA A 233 4.76 -28.89 -62.04
CA ALA A 233 5.32 -30.01 -62.79
C ALA A 233 4.22 -30.86 -63.47
N LYS A 234 3.15 -31.20 -62.75
CA LYS A 234 1.98 -31.92 -63.30
C LYS A 234 1.33 -31.14 -64.44
N LYS A 235 1.15 -29.82 -64.29
CA LYS A 235 0.58 -28.95 -65.34
C LYS A 235 1.48 -28.89 -66.59
N LYS A 236 2.81 -28.86 -66.41
CA LYS A 236 3.78 -28.91 -67.52
C LYS A 236 3.69 -30.23 -68.29
N LYS A 237 3.75 -31.37 -67.59
CA LYS A 237 3.60 -32.70 -68.19
C LYS A 237 2.27 -32.86 -68.94
N ALA A 238 1.17 -32.35 -68.37
CA ALA A 238 -0.14 -32.39 -69.04
C ALA A 238 -0.18 -31.53 -70.31
N LYS A 239 0.51 -30.38 -70.34
CA LYS A 239 0.64 -29.54 -71.55
C LYS A 239 1.48 -30.22 -72.62
N GLU A 240 2.59 -30.86 -72.24
CA GLU A 240 3.47 -31.61 -73.16
C GLU A 240 2.71 -32.77 -73.80
N LYS A 241 2.01 -33.59 -72.98
CA LYS A 241 1.16 -34.67 -73.49
C LYS A 241 0.09 -34.18 -74.47
N LYS A 242 -0.62 -33.09 -74.14
CA LYS A 242 -1.59 -32.47 -75.06
C LYS A 242 -0.95 -31.96 -76.36
N ALA A 243 0.28 -31.46 -76.30
CA ALA A 243 1.01 -31.01 -77.48
C ALA A 243 1.42 -32.20 -78.37
N GLU A 244 1.82 -33.31 -77.76
CA GLU A 244 2.15 -34.55 -78.46
C GLU A 244 0.91 -35.18 -79.12
N GLU A 245 -0.21 -35.28 -78.40
CA GLU A 245 -1.50 -35.73 -78.95
C GLU A 245 -1.93 -34.85 -80.14
N ARG A 246 -1.75 -33.52 -80.05
CA ARG A 246 -2.03 -32.61 -81.17
C ARG A 246 -1.11 -32.84 -82.36
N LYS A 247 0.17 -33.14 -82.15
CA LYS A 247 1.12 -33.48 -83.22
C LYS A 247 0.74 -34.81 -83.88
N ALA A 248 0.41 -35.84 -83.10
CA ALA A 248 -0.05 -37.12 -83.59
C ALA A 248 -1.33 -36.96 -84.45
N ARG A 249 -2.32 -36.22 -83.95
CA ARG A 249 -3.57 -35.93 -84.69
C ARG A 249 -3.30 -35.18 -86.01
N LYS A 250 -2.37 -34.22 -86.03
CA LYS A 250 -1.97 -33.54 -87.27
C LYS A 250 -1.35 -34.50 -88.27
N LYS A 251 -0.48 -35.42 -87.79
CA LYS A 251 0.14 -36.44 -88.64
C LYS A 251 -0.90 -37.40 -89.21
N GLU A 252 -1.84 -37.88 -88.40
CA GLU A 252 -2.96 -38.73 -88.86
C GLU A 252 -3.83 -38.02 -89.91
N VAL A 253 -4.14 -36.72 -89.69
CA VAL A 253 -4.89 -35.92 -90.67
C VAL A 253 -4.09 -35.76 -91.97
N ASN A 254 -2.78 -35.54 -91.90
CA ASN A 254 -1.92 -35.43 -93.08
C ASN A 254 -1.84 -36.76 -93.85
N GLU A 255 -1.62 -37.89 -93.17
CA GLU A 255 -1.62 -39.23 -93.78
C GLU A 255 -3.00 -39.56 -94.40
N ARG A 256 -4.10 -39.18 -93.74
CA ARG A 256 -5.45 -39.32 -94.29
C ARG A 256 -5.62 -38.46 -95.56
N TRP A 257 -5.12 -37.23 -95.55
CA TRP A 257 -5.15 -36.34 -96.69
C TRP A 257 -4.31 -36.88 -97.85
N GLU A 258 -3.08 -37.36 -97.61
CA GLU A 258 -2.23 -38.01 -98.62
C GLU A 258 -2.88 -39.26 -99.22
N LYS A 259 -3.43 -40.15 -98.39
CA LYS A 259 -4.17 -41.34 -98.87
C LYS A 259 -5.39 -40.94 -99.70
N SER A 260 -6.11 -39.89 -99.29
CA SER A 260 -7.25 -39.38 -100.05
C SER A 260 -6.83 -38.73 -101.38
N TRP A 261 -5.73 -37.98 -101.38
CA TRP A 261 -5.14 -37.37 -102.57
C TRP A 261 -4.69 -38.44 -103.58
N LEU A 262 -3.94 -39.45 -103.13
CA LEU A 262 -3.55 -40.61 -103.96
C LEU A 262 -4.78 -41.33 -104.52
N ARG A 263 -5.82 -41.56 -103.71
CA ARG A 263 -7.04 -42.25 -104.17
C ARG A 263 -7.84 -41.46 -105.22
N PHE A 264 -7.74 -40.13 -105.22
CA PHE A 264 -8.48 -39.25 -106.13
C PHE A 264 -7.69 -38.89 -107.41
N TRP A 265 -6.36 -38.78 -107.33
CA TRP A 265 -5.51 -38.31 -108.43
C TRP A 265 -4.69 -39.41 -109.15
N VAL A 266 -4.40 -40.56 -108.52
CA VAL A 266 -3.73 -41.70 -109.18
C VAL A 266 -4.51 -42.25 -110.40
N PRO A 267 -5.86 -42.30 -110.42
CA PRO A 267 -6.60 -42.71 -111.61
C PRO A 267 -6.51 -41.72 -112.78
N ILE A 268 -6.07 -40.48 -112.54
CA ILE A 268 -6.03 -39.39 -113.53
C ILE A 268 -4.63 -39.29 -114.19
N ILE A 269 -3.56 -39.77 -113.51
CA ILE A 269 -2.16 -39.71 -114.02
C ILE A 269 -1.69 -41.04 -114.65
N ALA A 270 -2.48 -42.13 -114.56
CA ALA A 270 -2.12 -43.38 -115.22
C ALA A 270 -2.03 -43.18 -116.75
N PRO A 271 -0.89 -43.50 -117.39
CA PRO A 271 -0.69 -43.23 -118.81
C PRO A 271 -1.60 -44.13 -119.64
N LEU A 272 -2.32 -43.51 -120.58
CA LEU A 272 -2.93 -44.17 -121.73
C LEU A 272 -1.86 -45.07 -122.38
N LYS A 273 -2.07 -46.38 -122.27
CA LYS A 273 -1.35 -47.41 -123.03
C LYS A 273 -2.32 -48.00 -124.04
#